data_AF-A0A354BJ50-F1
#
_entry.id   AF-A0A354BJ50-F1
#
_cell.length_a   1.000
_cell.length_b   1.000
_cell.length_c   1.000
_cell.angle_alpha   90.00
_cell.angle_beta   90.00
_cell.angle_gamma   90.00
#
_symmetry.space_group_name_H-M   'P 1'
#
loop_
_entity.id
_entity.type
_entity.pdbx_description
1 polymer ?
#
loop_
_entity_poly.entity_id
_entity_poly.type
_entity_poly.pdbx_seq_one_letter_code
_entity_poly.pdbx_strand_id
1 'polypeptide(L)'
;LNMPRNCYLISDRGHNVLVHADSGPTNDGRSALKDLVIQRIVGKYGPIPLVLASQQQLREIRTHAAHAPLSHPGQWLDIGENGYLTNAYLAELCTTAGARLFVSYATGGADWYPDHLSFMFSRRNPARTALLTAHWEPAEKLKDLLALQGCRYHHAHALDIYRPTGGGAIEVHSTGESLAPLTLYRVDHGDPPFMKAAPRR
;
A
#
# COMPACT_ATOMS: atom_id res chain seq x y z
N LEU A 1 -11.15 -15.18 -18.40
CA LEU A 1 -11.83 -14.09 -17.66
C LEU A 1 -10.76 -13.12 -17.18
N ASN A 2 -10.70 -11.91 -17.75
CA ASN A 2 -9.72 -10.90 -17.31
C ASN A 2 -10.14 -10.39 -15.93
N MET A 3 -9.29 -10.50 -14.91
CA MET A 3 -9.60 -9.89 -13.61
C MET A 3 -9.77 -8.37 -13.79
N PRO A 4 -10.83 -7.76 -13.23
CA PRO A 4 -10.97 -6.31 -13.23
C PRO A 4 -9.80 -5.69 -12.45
N ARG A 5 -9.19 -4.63 -13.00
CA ARG A 5 -8.14 -3.86 -12.32
C ARG A 5 -8.82 -3.00 -11.25
N ASN A 6 -8.41 -3.12 -10.00
CA ASN A 6 -8.88 -2.30 -8.89
C ASN A 6 -8.10 -0.97 -8.83
N CYS A 7 -8.16 -0.19 -9.91
CA CYS A 7 -7.44 1.07 -10.03
C CYS A 7 -8.43 2.22 -10.21
N TYR A 8 -8.40 3.18 -9.28
CA TYR A 8 -9.36 4.28 -9.23
C TYR A 8 -8.64 5.62 -9.28
N LEU A 9 -9.13 6.53 -10.12
CA LEU A 9 -8.78 7.93 -10.09
C LEU A 9 -9.87 8.69 -9.33
N ILE A 10 -9.47 9.42 -8.30
CA ILE A 10 -10.32 10.42 -7.65
C ILE A 10 -9.83 11.78 -8.15
N SER A 11 -10.71 12.52 -8.83
CA SER A 11 -10.44 13.88 -9.30
C SER A 11 -11.50 14.80 -8.71
N ASP A 12 -11.10 15.66 -7.78
CA ASP A 12 -11.99 16.64 -7.16
C ASP A 12 -11.30 17.99 -7.06
N ARG A 13 -11.94 19.05 -7.58
CA ARG A 13 -11.46 20.45 -7.49
C ARG A 13 -9.99 20.65 -7.91
N GLY A 14 -9.51 19.89 -8.90
CA GLY A 14 -8.13 19.95 -9.39
C GLY A 14 -7.13 19.12 -8.57
N HIS A 15 -7.61 18.35 -7.60
CA HIS A 15 -6.82 17.36 -6.86
C HIS A 15 -7.04 15.97 -7.45
N ASN A 16 -5.96 15.39 -7.97
CA ASN A 16 -5.97 14.06 -8.55
C ASN A 16 -5.25 13.08 -7.63
N VAL A 17 -5.91 11.97 -7.31
CA VAL A 17 -5.39 10.89 -6.48
C VAL A 17 -5.60 9.57 -7.21
N LEU A 18 -4.53 8.78 -7.33
CA LEU A 18 -4.60 7.43 -7.89
C LEU A 18 -4.57 6.41 -6.76
N VAL A 19 -5.62 5.60 -6.66
CA VAL A 19 -5.69 4.44 -5.78
C VAL A 19 -5.45 3.20 -6.64
N HIS A 20 -4.20 2.74 -6.67
CA HIS A 20 -3.73 1.60 -7.45
C HIS A 20 -3.74 0.34 -6.58
N ALA A 21 -4.94 -0.13 -6.19
CA ALA A 21 -5.10 -1.33 -5.36
C ALA A 21 -4.74 -2.56 -6.18
N ASP A 22 -3.53 -3.10 -5.97
CA ASP A 22 -3.10 -4.41 -6.49
C ASP A 22 -3.20 -4.55 -8.02
N SER A 23 -3.24 -3.42 -8.73
CA SER A 23 -3.56 -3.35 -10.16
C SER A 23 -2.33 -3.52 -11.05
N GLY A 24 -1.47 -4.47 -10.68
CA GLY A 24 -0.21 -4.73 -11.36
C GLY A 24 -0.35 -5.29 -12.77
N PRO A 25 0.79 -5.48 -13.45
CA PRO A 25 0.83 -6.17 -14.73
C PRO A 25 0.18 -7.55 -14.64
N THR A 26 -0.55 -7.93 -15.69
CA THR A 26 -1.06 -9.30 -15.85
C THR A 26 0.05 -10.25 -16.32
N ASN A 27 -0.15 -11.55 -16.18
CA ASN A 27 0.82 -12.57 -16.61
C ASN A 27 1.15 -12.52 -18.12
N ASP A 28 0.24 -12.00 -18.94
CA ASP A 28 0.45 -11.74 -20.38
C ASP A 28 1.12 -10.39 -20.66
N GLY A 29 1.54 -9.68 -19.62
CA GLY A 29 2.33 -8.47 -19.68
C GLY A 29 1.55 -7.17 -19.89
N ARG A 30 0.21 -7.18 -19.94
CA ARG A 30 -0.61 -5.95 -20.04
C ARG A 30 -0.59 -5.18 -18.72
N SER A 31 -0.52 -3.85 -18.77
CA SER A 31 -0.52 -3.01 -17.57
C SER A 31 -1.00 -1.59 -17.88
N ALA A 32 -1.37 -0.81 -16.85
CA ALA A 32 -1.84 0.56 -17.06
C ALA A 32 -0.75 1.46 -17.69
N LEU A 33 0.53 1.11 -17.46
CA LEU A 33 1.67 1.76 -18.09
C LEU A 33 1.83 1.36 -19.56
N LYS A 34 1.89 0.07 -19.88
CA LYS A 34 2.06 -0.39 -21.28
C LYS A 34 0.88 -0.02 -22.17
N ASP A 35 -0.32 -0.04 -21.61
CA ASP A 35 -1.54 0.33 -22.32
C ASP A 35 -1.72 1.87 -22.40
N LEU A 36 -0.76 2.67 -21.94
CA LEU A 36 -0.76 4.14 -21.92
C LEU A 36 -1.98 4.74 -21.21
N VAL A 37 -2.57 4.02 -20.26
CA VAL A 37 -3.77 4.47 -19.53
C VAL A 37 -3.41 5.62 -18.61
N ILE A 38 -2.30 5.52 -17.87
CA ILE A 38 -1.86 6.57 -16.94
C ILE A 38 -1.52 7.86 -17.69
N GLN A 39 -0.81 7.74 -18.81
CA GLN A 39 -0.49 8.89 -19.66
C GLN A 39 -1.75 9.59 -20.18
N ARG A 40 -2.76 8.82 -20.64
CA ARG A 40 -4.04 9.37 -21.09
C ARG A 40 -4.81 10.05 -19.96
N ILE A 41 -4.79 9.49 -18.75
CA ILE A 41 -5.39 10.09 -17.56
C ILE A 41 -4.71 11.42 -17.24
N VAL A 42 -3.37 11.45 -17.21
CA VAL A 42 -2.60 12.68 -16.96
C VAL A 42 -2.86 13.74 -18.03
N GLY A 43 -2.92 13.33 -19.31
CA GLY A 43 -3.25 14.25 -20.39
C GLY A 43 -4.66 14.86 -20.28
N LYS A 44 -5.61 14.15 -19.67
CA LYS A 44 -7.00 14.61 -19.51
C LYS A 44 -7.23 15.42 -18.24
N TYR A 45 -6.68 14.98 -17.11
CA TYR A 45 -6.97 15.54 -15.78
C TYR A 45 -5.81 16.33 -15.17
N GLY A 46 -4.63 16.31 -15.79
CA GLY A 46 -3.40 16.87 -15.25
C GLY A 46 -2.62 15.86 -14.39
N PRO A 47 -1.51 16.29 -13.77
CA PRO A 47 -0.68 15.42 -12.94
C PRO A 47 -1.47 14.84 -11.76
N ILE A 48 -1.05 13.66 -11.30
CA ILE A 48 -1.63 12.94 -10.17
C ILE A 48 -0.59 12.98 -9.02
N PRO A 49 -0.58 14.04 -8.19
CA PRO A 49 0.46 14.26 -7.19
C PRO A 49 0.49 13.20 -6.07
N LEU A 50 -0.62 12.48 -5.85
CA LEU A 50 -0.75 11.45 -4.82
C LEU A 50 -1.08 10.09 -5.44
N VAL A 51 -0.20 9.12 -5.25
CA VAL A 51 -0.40 7.73 -5.66
C VAL A 51 -0.39 6.84 -4.42
N LEU A 52 -1.47 6.09 -4.21
CA LEU A 52 -1.57 5.04 -3.21
C LEU A 52 -1.45 3.69 -3.93
N ALA A 53 -0.44 2.89 -3.59
CA ALA A 53 -0.30 1.53 -4.13
C ALA A 53 0.19 0.56 -3.05
N SER A 54 -0.12 -0.72 -3.23
CA SER A 54 0.55 -1.79 -2.49
C SER A 54 1.94 -1.99 -3.08
N GLN A 55 2.97 -1.97 -2.23
CA GLN A 55 4.34 -2.22 -2.69
C GLN A 55 4.69 -3.70 -2.72
N GLN A 56 4.15 -4.48 -1.78
CA GLN A 56 4.61 -5.83 -1.52
C GLN A 56 3.40 -6.72 -1.30
N GLN A 57 3.10 -7.52 -2.31
CA GLN A 57 2.14 -8.61 -2.22
C GLN A 57 2.83 -9.93 -2.54
N LEU A 58 2.26 -11.00 -2.01
CA LEU A 58 2.84 -12.34 -2.08
C LEU A 58 3.11 -12.76 -3.53
N ARG A 59 4.38 -13.07 -3.81
CA ARG A 59 4.71 -14.10 -4.80
C ARG A 59 4.39 -15.44 -4.16
N GLU A 60 3.12 -15.80 -4.19
CA GLU A 60 2.67 -17.06 -3.59
C GLU A 60 2.92 -18.19 -4.58
N ILE A 61 3.58 -19.25 -4.10
CA ILE A 61 3.44 -20.56 -4.73
C ILE A 61 2.01 -20.98 -4.44
N ARG A 62 1.13 -20.83 -5.41
CA ARG A 62 -0.24 -21.33 -5.31
C ARG A 62 -0.14 -22.83 -5.39
N THR A 63 -0.21 -23.46 -4.22
CA THR A 63 -0.55 -24.87 -4.16
C THR A 63 -2.04 -24.96 -4.44
N HIS A 64 -2.43 -25.51 -5.59
CA HIS A 64 -3.80 -25.98 -5.76
C HIS A 64 -4.03 -27.23 -4.92
N ALA A 65 -3.64 -27.23 -3.64
CA ALA A 65 -3.58 -28.40 -2.77
C ALA A 65 -4.93 -29.11 -2.65
N ALA A 66 -6.04 -28.34 -2.69
CA ALA A 66 -7.40 -28.89 -2.72
C ALA A 66 -7.72 -29.69 -4.00
N HIS A 67 -7.00 -29.45 -5.10
CA HIS A 67 -7.13 -30.16 -6.38
C HIS A 67 -5.90 -31.00 -6.72
N ALA A 68 -4.85 -31.00 -5.88
CA ALA A 68 -3.63 -31.78 -6.09
C ALA A 68 -3.89 -33.29 -6.27
N PRO A 69 -4.88 -33.93 -5.61
CA PRO A 69 -5.22 -35.33 -5.88
C PRO A 69 -5.79 -35.58 -7.28
N LEU A 70 -6.26 -34.54 -7.97
CA LEU A 70 -6.94 -34.61 -9.27
C LEU A 70 -6.08 -34.08 -10.44
N SER A 71 -4.89 -33.56 -10.16
CA SER A 71 -4.01 -32.94 -11.15
C SER A 71 -2.73 -33.78 -11.36
N HIS A 72 -2.06 -33.65 -12.50
CA HIS A 72 -0.78 -34.34 -12.74
C HIS A 72 0.33 -33.85 -11.79
N PRO A 73 1.19 -34.76 -11.27
CA PRO A 73 2.36 -34.38 -10.47
C PRO A 73 3.20 -33.31 -11.18
N GLY A 74 3.53 -32.23 -10.47
CA GLY A 74 4.28 -31.09 -11.02
C GLY A 74 3.44 -29.94 -11.56
N GLN A 75 2.11 -30.10 -11.72
CA GLN A 75 1.19 -29.01 -12.06
C GLN A 75 0.46 -28.41 -10.85
N TRP A 76 0.80 -28.87 -9.64
CA TRP A 76 0.15 -28.44 -8.40
C TRP A 76 0.72 -27.15 -7.84
N LEU A 77 1.91 -26.77 -8.33
CA LEU A 77 2.65 -25.59 -7.94
C LEU A 77 2.62 -24.65 -9.13
N ASP A 78 1.72 -23.68 -9.10
CA ASP A 78 1.78 -22.56 -10.03
C ASP A 78 2.30 -21.34 -9.26
N ILE A 79 3.19 -20.56 -9.89
CA ILE A 79 3.62 -19.30 -9.32
C ILE A 79 2.53 -18.29 -9.69
N GLY A 80 1.60 -18.11 -8.76
CA GLY A 80 0.57 -17.09 -8.88
C GLY A 80 1.11 -15.77 -8.36
N GLU A 81 1.30 -14.79 -9.24
CA GLU A 81 1.55 -13.41 -8.81
C GLU A 81 0.21 -12.81 -8.36
N ASN A 82 0.02 -12.67 -7.05
CA ASN A 82 -1.14 -11.95 -6.53
C ASN A 82 -0.73 -10.49 -6.33
N GLY A 83 -1.04 -9.65 -7.30
CA GLY A 83 -0.76 -8.20 -7.30
C GLY A 83 0.70 -7.82 -6.98
N TYR A 84 1.65 -8.67 -7.40
CA TYR A 84 3.07 -8.38 -7.29
C TYR A 84 3.43 -7.17 -8.15
N LEU A 85 3.84 -6.09 -7.49
CA LEU A 85 4.21 -4.82 -8.10
C LEU A 85 5.70 -4.62 -7.90
N THR A 86 6.47 -4.66 -8.99
CA THR A 86 7.91 -4.40 -8.87
C THR A 86 8.18 -2.96 -8.48
N ASN A 87 9.28 -2.72 -7.78
CA ASN A 87 9.74 -1.37 -7.45
C ASN A 87 9.93 -0.54 -8.73
N ALA A 88 10.42 -1.16 -9.81
CA ALA A 88 10.58 -0.49 -11.10
C ALA A 88 9.23 -0.05 -11.70
N TYR A 89 8.22 -0.93 -11.67
CA TYR A 89 6.88 -0.61 -12.16
C TYR A 89 6.24 0.53 -11.35
N LEU A 90 6.37 0.50 -10.02
CA LEU A 90 5.83 1.55 -9.15
C LEU A 90 6.53 2.89 -9.34
N ALA A 91 7.86 2.87 -9.55
CA ALA A 91 8.62 4.08 -9.89
C ALA A 91 8.16 4.66 -11.23
N GLU A 92 8.04 3.83 -12.28
CA GLU A 92 7.56 4.26 -13.60
C GLU A 92 6.11 4.77 -13.54
N LEU A 93 5.26 4.15 -12.70
CA LEU A 93 3.89 4.60 -12.44
C LEU A 93 3.89 6.01 -11.86
N CYS A 94 4.71 6.25 -10.84
CA CYS A 94 4.84 7.56 -10.21
C CYS A 94 5.41 8.62 -11.16
N THR A 95 6.43 8.26 -11.95
CA THR A 95 7.00 9.15 -12.97
C THR A 95 5.96 9.52 -14.01
N THR A 96 5.26 8.54 -14.59
CA THR A 96 4.22 8.77 -15.62
C THR A 96 3.06 9.60 -15.07
N ALA A 97 2.70 9.39 -13.80
CA ALA A 97 1.67 10.14 -13.09
C ALA A 97 2.06 11.59 -12.76
N GLY A 98 3.36 11.92 -12.74
CA GLY A 98 3.85 13.18 -12.19
C GLY A 98 3.67 13.27 -10.66
N ALA A 99 3.79 12.13 -9.97
CA ALA A 99 3.55 12.02 -8.55
C ALA A 99 4.59 12.79 -7.71
N ARG A 100 4.14 13.30 -6.56
CA ARG A 100 4.96 13.97 -5.54
C ARG A 100 5.02 13.18 -4.24
N LEU A 101 4.00 12.35 -3.99
CA LEU A 101 3.92 11.46 -2.84
C LEU A 101 3.39 10.09 -3.28
N PHE A 102 4.20 9.07 -3.06
CA PHE A 102 3.81 7.68 -3.10
C PHE A 102 3.49 7.21 -1.67
N VAL A 103 2.33 6.59 -1.51
CA VAL A 103 1.87 6.01 -0.25
C VAL A 103 1.77 4.50 -0.40
N SER A 104 2.62 3.78 0.32
CA SER A 104 2.55 2.33 0.46
C SER A 104 1.43 1.97 1.44
N TYR A 105 0.37 1.33 0.94
CA TYR A 105 -0.80 0.93 1.73
C TYR A 105 -1.22 -0.52 1.42
N ALA A 106 -2.18 -1.06 2.16
CA ALA A 106 -2.71 -2.42 1.98
C ALA A 106 -1.64 -3.54 2.06
N THR A 107 -0.61 -3.33 2.88
CA THR A 107 0.51 -4.26 3.10
C THR A 107 0.28 -5.23 4.29
N GLY A 108 -0.98 -5.35 4.76
CA GLY A 108 -1.41 -6.30 5.80
C GLY A 108 -0.74 -6.16 7.18
N GLY A 109 -0.16 -5.00 7.49
CA GLY A 109 0.53 -4.74 8.76
C GLY A 109 -0.34 -4.27 9.93
N ALA A 110 -1.67 -4.22 9.77
CA ALA A 110 -2.54 -3.71 10.81
C ALA A 110 -2.61 -4.66 12.02
N ASP A 111 -2.22 -4.17 13.19
CA ASP A 111 -2.22 -4.94 14.45
C ASP A 111 -3.63 -5.40 14.88
N TRP A 112 -4.68 -4.75 14.37
CA TRP A 112 -6.08 -5.08 14.65
C TRP A 112 -6.66 -6.14 13.69
N TYR A 113 -5.90 -6.61 12.69
CA TYR A 113 -6.35 -7.69 11.81
C TYR A 113 -6.21 -9.04 12.53
N PRO A 114 -7.32 -9.74 12.84
CA PRO A 114 -7.32 -10.89 13.76
C PRO A 114 -6.45 -12.06 13.28
N ASP A 115 -6.37 -12.27 11.96
CA ASP A 115 -5.61 -13.37 11.36
C ASP A 115 -4.21 -12.99 10.87
N HIS A 116 -3.77 -11.73 11.09
CA HIS A 116 -2.51 -11.15 10.60
C HIS A 116 -1.99 -11.86 9.35
N LEU A 117 -2.69 -11.67 8.24
CA LEU A 117 -2.17 -12.14 6.95
C LEU A 117 -0.75 -11.59 6.86
N SER A 118 0.23 -12.49 6.83
CA SER A 118 1.62 -12.22 7.24
C SER A 118 2.35 -11.44 6.16
N PHE A 119 1.89 -10.22 5.92
CA PHE A 119 2.20 -9.52 4.69
C PHE A 119 3.36 -8.57 4.82
N MET A 120 3.84 -8.14 5.99
CA MET A 120 5.13 -7.42 6.05
C MET A 120 5.59 -7.11 7.49
N PHE A 121 4.71 -7.17 8.51
CA PHE A 121 4.97 -6.46 9.77
C PHE A 121 4.64 -7.19 11.07
N SER A 122 4.15 -8.43 11.01
CA SER A 122 3.97 -9.21 12.22
C SER A 122 5.33 -9.57 12.82
N ARG A 123 5.66 -8.96 13.96
CA ARG A 123 6.84 -9.33 14.76
C ARG A 123 6.68 -10.70 15.44
N ARG A 124 5.48 -11.31 15.37
CA ARG A 124 5.15 -12.56 16.07
C ARG A 124 5.82 -13.79 15.47
N ASN A 125 6.20 -13.78 14.19
CA ASN A 125 6.83 -14.96 13.54
C ASN A 125 7.91 -14.56 12.51
N PRO A 126 9.13 -14.23 12.97
CA PRO A 126 10.21 -13.76 12.10
C PRO A 126 10.67 -14.79 11.06
N ALA A 127 10.65 -16.09 11.41
CA ALA A 127 11.04 -17.15 10.48
C ALA A 127 10.05 -17.30 9.31
N ARG A 128 8.74 -17.26 9.60
CA ARG A 128 7.69 -17.27 8.57
C ARG A 128 7.77 -16.03 7.69
N THR A 129 7.95 -14.85 8.28
CA THR A 129 8.11 -13.61 7.52
C THR A 129 9.32 -13.71 6.59
N ALA A 130 10.48 -14.14 7.07
CA ALA A 130 11.68 -14.30 6.25
C ALA A 130 11.46 -15.25 5.06
N LEU A 131 10.73 -16.35 5.26
CA LEU A 131 10.37 -17.28 4.16
C LEU A 131 9.44 -16.62 3.13
N LEU A 132 8.38 -15.93 3.58
CA LEU A 132 7.39 -15.32 2.70
C LEU A 132 7.95 -14.13 1.90
N THR A 133 8.92 -13.42 2.46
CA THR A 133 9.50 -12.21 1.87
C THR A 133 10.86 -12.44 1.21
N ALA A 134 11.38 -13.68 1.18
CA ALA A 134 12.73 -13.99 0.70
C ALA A 134 13.00 -13.50 -0.74
N HIS A 135 11.97 -13.45 -1.58
CA HIS A 135 12.06 -13.04 -2.98
C HIS A 135 11.49 -11.65 -3.25
N TRP A 136 11.16 -10.89 -2.20
CA TRP A 136 10.60 -9.56 -2.36
C TRP A 136 11.69 -8.53 -2.59
N GLU A 137 11.39 -7.54 -3.42
CA GLU A 137 12.28 -6.39 -3.54
C GLU A 137 12.26 -5.58 -2.24
N PRO A 138 13.43 -5.22 -1.67
CA PRO A 138 13.49 -4.41 -0.47
C PRO A 138 12.72 -3.09 -0.64
N ALA A 139 11.96 -2.70 0.39
CA ALA A 139 11.14 -1.50 0.31
C ALA A 139 11.96 -0.22 0.06
N GLU A 140 13.16 -0.15 0.68
CA GLU A 140 14.10 0.97 0.55
C GLU A 140 14.51 1.24 -0.90
N LYS A 141 14.62 0.21 -1.76
CA LYS A 141 14.97 0.40 -3.16
C LYS A 141 13.93 1.22 -3.92
N LEU A 142 12.64 1.10 -3.58
CA LEU A 142 11.62 1.97 -4.18
C LEU A 142 11.79 3.41 -3.71
N LYS A 143 12.12 3.63 -2.43
CA LYS A 143 12.36 4.99 -1.92
C LYS A 143 13.47 5.69 -2.70
N ASP A 144 14.55 4.97 -2.97
CA ASP A 144 15.68 5.49 -3.77
C ASP A 144 15.22 5.85 -5.19
N LEU A 145 14.47 4.97 -5.86
CA LEU A 145 13.94 5.21 -7.21
C LEU A 145 12.99 6.41 -7.25
N LEU A 146 12.11 6.56 -6.25
CA LEU A 146 11.17 7.67 -6.17
C LEU A 146 11.88 9.00 -5.87
N ALA A 147 12.91 8.97 -5.02
CA ALA A 147 13.69 10.14 -4.64
C ALA A 147 14.39 10.79 -5.85
N LEU A 148 14.87 9.98 -6.80
CA LEU A 148 15.46 10.47 -8.07
C LEU A 148 14.48 11.33 -8.90
N GLN A 149 13.18 11.19 -8.66
CA GLN A 149 12.12 11.90 -9.38
C GLN A 149 11.46 12.98 -8.52
N GLY A 150 11.99 13.25 -7.32
CA GLY A 150 11.38 14.16 -6.35
C GLY A 150 10.04 13.66 -5.80
N CYS A 151 9.76 12.36 -5.91
CA CYS A 151 8.58 11.74 -5.32
C CYS A 151 8.96 11.19 -3.94
N ARG A 152 8.24 11.61 -2.89
CA ARG A 152 8.48 11.10 -1.53
C ARG A 152 7.76 9.78 -1.33
N TYR A 153 8.36 8.91 -0.53
CA TYR A 153 7.74 7.67 -0.07
C TYR A 153 7.16 7.87 1.33
N HIS A 154 5.93 7.43 1.53
CA HIS A 154 5.28 7.34 2.84
C HIS A 154 4.71 5.94 3.05
N HIS A 155 4.90 5.41 4.25
CA HIS A 155 4.23 4.18 4.66
C HIS A 155 2.95 4.54 5.41
N ALA A 156 1.80 4.11 4.90
CA ALA A 156 0.51 4.51 5.46
C ALA A 156 0.31 3.93 6.87
N HIS A 157 -0.10 4.78 7.79
CA HIS A 157 -0.63 4.41 9.08
C HIS A 157 -2.15 4.64 9.12
N ALA A 158 -2.81 3.95 10.05
CA ALA A 158 -4.23 4.18 10.28
C ALA A 158 -4.47 5.65 10.65
N LEU A 159 -5.48 6.26 10.01
CA LEU A 159 -5.87 7.66 10.24
C LEU A 159 -4.84 8.70 9.80
N ASP A 160 -3.97 8.36 8.84
CA ASP A 160 -3.21 9.37 8.11
C ASP A 160 -4.13 10.20 7.20
N ILE A 161 -3.93 11.51 7.19
CA ILE A 161 -4.63 12.46 6.33
C ILE A 161 -3.62 13.07 5.36
N TYR A 162 -3.93 13.05 4.07
CA TYR A 162 -3.11 13.63 3.01
C TYR A 162 -3.71 14.95 2.56
N ARG A 163 -2.99 16.07 2.75
CA ARG A 163 -3.47 17.41 2.40
C ARG A 163 -2.61 18.09 1.35
N PRO A 164 -3.22 18.62 0.26
CA PRO A 164 -2.48 19.43 -0.69
C PRO A 164 -2.07 20.77 -0.06
N THR A 165 -0.86 21.23 -0.35
CA THR A 165 -0.37 22.56 0.00
C THR A 165 -0.35 23.46 -1.24
N GLY A 166 -0.28 24.79 -1.04
CA GLY A 166 -0.35 25.78 -2.10
C GLY A 166 0.73 25.69 -3.21
N GLY A 167 1.73 24.81 -3.06
CA GLY A 167 2.79 24.54 -4.05
C GLY A 167 2.69 23.20 -4.76
N GLY A 168 1.57 22.47 -4.63
CA GLY A 168 1.39 21.14 -5.23
C GLY A 168 2.12 20.01 -4.49
N ALA A 169 2.67 20.29 -3.31
CA ALA A 169 3.13 19.25 -2.40
C ALA A 169 1.94 18.68 -1.59
N ILE A 170 2.11 17.46 -1.06
CA ILE A 170 1.12 16.79 -0.23
C ILE A 170 1.70 16.60 1.17
N GLU A 171 1.13 17.23 2.19
CA GLU A 171 1.49 16.98 3.59
C GLU A 171 0.78 15.75 4.14
N VAL A 172 1.49 15.01 4.99
CA VAL A 172 0.95 13.88 5.74
C VAL A 172 0.71 14.33 7.16
N HIS A 173 -0.53 14.27 7.62
CA HIS A 173 -0.90 14.50 9.01
C HIS A 173 -1.32 13.18 9.64
N SER A 174 -0.51 12.65 10.56
CA SER A 174 -0.91 11.48 11.31
C SER A 174 -1.87 11.90 12.43
N THR A 175 -3.08 11.34 12.43
CA THR A 175 -4.10 11.63 13.46
C THR A 175 -4.38 10.44 14.37
N GLY A 176 -3.57 9.38 14.27
CA GLY A 176 -3.74 8.15 15.06
C GLY A 176 -3.78 8.40 16.57
N GLU A 177 -2.86 9.21 17.10
CA GLU A 177 -2.81 9.52 18.54
C GLU A 177 -3.94 10.45 18.99
N SER A 178 -4.26 11.47 18.19
CA SER A 178 -5.34 12.41 18.53
C SER A 178 -6.72 11.74 18.47
N LEU A 179 -6.87 10.71 17.64
CA LEU A 179 -8.07 9.91 17.50
C LEU A 179 -7.99 8.58 18.26
N ALA A 180 -6.97 8.38 19.10
CA ALA A 180 -6.88 7.17 19.92
C ALA A 180 -8.06 7.14 20.91
N PRO A 181 -8.63 5.95 21.23
CA PRO A 181 -9.80 5.84 22.10
C PRO A 181 -9.64 6.58 23.44
N LEU A 182 -8.45 6.52 24.04
CA LEU A 182 -8.16 7.22 25.29
C LEU A 182 -8.11 8.74 25.11
N THR A 183 -7.56 9.23 24.01
CA THR A 183 -7.52 10.67 23.70
C THR A 183 -8.93 11.20 23.47
N LEU A 184 -9.74 10.49 22.68
CA LEU A 184 -11.15 10.83 22.45
C LEU A 184 -11.97 10.78 23.75
N TYR A 185 -11.77 9.75 24.58
CA TYR A 185 -12.41 9.64 25.89
C TYR A 185 -12.09 10.85 26.77
N ARG A 186 -10.82 11.28 26.80
CA ARG A 186 -10.39 12.44 27.62
C ARG A 186 -10.98 13.76 27.14
N VAL A 187 -11.24 13.91 25.84
CA VAL A 187 -11.92 15.10 25.29
C VAL A 187 -13.38 15.16 25.75
N ASP A 188 -14.09 14.03 25.80
CA ASP A 188 -15.52 13.99 26.16
C ASP A 188 -15.77 13.91 27.68
N HIS A 189 -14.97 13.12 28.40
CA HIS A 189 -15.21 12.77 29.81
C HIS A 189 -14.13 13.29 30.78
N GLY A 190 -13.07 13.91 30.28
CA GLY A 190 -11.90 14.32 31.08
C GLY A 190 -10.99 13.15 31.47
N ASP A 191 -10.05 13.39 32.39
CA ASP A 191 -9.07 12.37 32.79
C ASP A 191 -9.75 11.22 33.56
N PRO A 192 -9.57 9.96 33.11
CA PRO A 192 -10.17 8.81 33.77
C PRO A 192 -9.58 8.62 35.19
N PRO A 193 -10.33 8.01 36.13
CA PRO A 193 -9.90 7.87 37.52
C PRO A 193 -8.54 7.20 37.71
N PHE A 194 -8.15 6.26 36.83
CA PHE A 194 -6.86 5.57 36.89
C PHE A 194 -5.65 6.45 36.47
N MET A 195 -5.90 7.60 35.83
CA MET A 195 -4.86 8.58 35.46
C MET A 195 -4.69 9.70 36.48
N LYS A 196 -5.65 9.85 37.40
CA LYS A 196 -5.50 10.78 38.53
C LYS A 196 -4.47 10.19 39.47
N ALA A 197 -3.22 10.66 39.37
CA ALA A 197 -2.14 10.25 40.25
C ALA A 197 -2.64 10.30 41.70
N ALA A 198 -2.59 9.17 42.40
CA ALA A 198 -2.86 9.15 43.82
C ALA A 198 -1.90 10.15 44.49
N PRO A 199 -2.36 11.00 45.42
CA PRO A 199 -1.46 11.87 46.14
C PRO A 199 -0.39 10.99 46.81
N ARG A 200 0.88 11.24 46.47
CA ARG A 200 2.02 10.61 47.14
C ARG A 200 1.85 10.84 48.65
N ARG A 201 1.53 9.79 49.38
CA ARG A 201 1.62 9.75 50.84
C ARG A 201 3.06 9.59 51.26
#